data_AF-A0A2N9EQ32-F1
#
_entry.id   AF-A0A2N9EQ32-F1
#
_cell.length_a   1.000
_cell.length_b   1.000
_cell.length_c   1.000
_cell.angle_alpha   90.00
_cell.angle_beta   90.00
_cell.angle_gamma   90.00
#
_symmetry.space_group_name_H-M   'P 1'
#
loop_
_entity.id
_entity.type
_entity.pdbx_description
1 polymer ?
#
loop_
_entity_poly.entity_id
_entity_poly.type
_entity_poly.pdbx_seq_one_letter_code
_entity_poly.pdbx_strand_id
1 'polypeptide(L)'
;MKGDLFLVTVTILVLTFSLASASDLGPLQDFCVAINDSNSAGQTNVVAFAGLSSQNPGVITIANAVFGSNPPINPDVLVKAFQLDKNVVDYLQKQF
;
A
#
# COMPACT_ATOMS: atom_id res chain seq x y z
N MET A 1 -7.11 -8.91 -48.19
CA MET A 1 -7.14 -10.17 -47.39
C MET A 1 -5.84 -10.46 -46.66
N LYS A 2 -4.66 -10.48 -47.31
CA LYS A 2 -3.37 -10.77 -46.61
C LYS A 2 -2.91 -9.61 -45.70
N GLY A 3 -3.09 -8.37 -46.15
CA GLY A 3 -2.76 -7.15 -45.39
C GLY A 3 -3.73 -6.87 -44.24
N ASP A 4 -5.03 -7.15 -44.44
CA ASP A 4 -6.05 -6.94 -43.40
C ASP A 4 -5.84 -7.89 -42.21
N LEU A 5 -5.50 -9.16 -42.49
CA LEU A 5 -5.17 -10.15 -41.46
C LEU A 5 -3.91 -9.77 -40.67
N PHE A 6 -2.91 -9.20 -41.35
CA PHE A 6 -1.68 -8.72 -40.72
C PHE A 6 -1.96 -7.55 -39.77
N LEU A 7 -2.78 -6.58 -40.21
CA LEU A 7 -3.17 -5.43 -39.40
C LEU A 7 -3.94 -5.87 -38.13
N VAL A 8 -4.86 -6.81 -38.27
CA VAL A 8 -5.66 -7.36 -37.15
C VAL A 8 -4.77 -8.09 -36.12
N THR A 9 -3.72 -8.76 -36.57
CA THR A 9 -2.81 -9.49 -35.67
C THR A 9 -1.93 -8.52 -34.87
N VAL A 10 -1.44 -7.46 -35.51
CA VAL A 10 -0.62 -6.42 -34.86
C VAL A 10 -1.46 -5.62 -33.85
N THR A 11 -2.73 -5.33 -34.15
CA THR A 11 -3.59 -4.59 -33.21
C THR A 11 -3.96 -5.41 -31.98
N ILE A 12 -4.21 -6.71 -32.12
CA ILE A 12 -4.44 -7.62 -30.98
C ILE A 12 -3.17 -7.74 -30.12
N LEU A 13 -2.00 -7.85 -30.76
CA LEU A 13 -0.72 -7.89 -30.06
C LEU A 13 -0.45 -6.58 -29.29
N VAL A 14 -0.87 -5.41 -29.77
CA VAL A 14 -0.73 -4.15 -29.01
C VAL A 14 -1.72 -4.07 -27.84
N LEU A 15 -2.94 -4.59 -28.01
CA LEU A 15 -3.99 -4.55 -26.98
C LEU A 15 -3.67 -5.43 -25.76
N THR A 16 -2.85 -6.47 -25.91
CA THR A 16 -2.44 -7.35 -24.80
C THR A 16 -1.23 -6.84 -24.01
N PHE A 17 -0.57 -5.76 -24.43
CA PHE A 17 0.64 -5.23 -23.75
C PHE A 17 0.36 -4.07 -22.78
N SER A 18 -0.90 -3.72 -22.51
CA SER A 18 -1.24 -2.71 -21.49
C SER A 18 -1.14 -3.20 -20.05
N LEU A 19 -0.64 -4.42 -19.79
CA LEU A 19 -0.31 -4.88 -18.45
C LEU A 19 1.18 -4.66 -18.19
N ALA A 20 1.51 -3.53 -17.57
CA ALA A 20 2.81 -3.34 -16.95
C ALA A 20 2.91 -4.32 -15.75
N SER A 21 3.59 -5.45 -15.94
CA SER A 21 3.93 -6.37 -14.85
C SER A 21 5.33 -6.04 -14.33
N ALA A 22 5.41 -5.36 -13.17
CA ALA A 22 6.65 -5.22 -12.42
C ALA A 22 6.80 -6.46 -11.53
N SER A 23 7.57 -7.45 -12.01
CA SER A 23 7.86 -8.68 -11.27
C SER A 23 9.18 -8.53 -10.52
N ASP A 24 9.15 -7.94 -9.32
CA ASP A 24 10.29 -8.00 -8.40
C ASP A 24 10.28 -9.37 -7.67
N LEU A 25 11.45 -9.99 -7.55
CA LEU A 25 11.62 -11.31 -6.97
C LEU A 25 11.87 -11.18 -5.45
N GLY A 26 10.88 -10.62 -4.73
CA GLY A 26 10.85 -10.52 -3.27
C GLY A 26 9.61 -11.24 -2.69
N PRO A 27 9.68 -11.88 -1.50
CA PRO A 27 8.62 -12.76 -0.99
C PRO A 27 7.28 -12.10 -0.63
N LEU A 28 7.16 -10.77 -0.76
CA LEU A 28 5.93 -10.05 -0.43
C LEU A 28 5.22 -9.66 -1.72
N GLN A 29 4.23 -10.47 -2.10
CA GLN A 29 3.30 -10.17 -3.17
C GLN A 29 2.38 -9.01 -2.74
N ASP A 30 2.84 -7.77 -2.93
CA ASP A 30 1.99 -6.58 -2.87
C ASP A 30 1.55 -6.22 -4.29
N PHE A 31 0.34 -6.66 -4.67
CA PHE A 31 -0.31 -6.07 -5.84
C PHE A 31 -0.94 -4.73 -5.41
N CYS A 32 -0.19 -3.63 -5.56
CA CYS A 32 -0.72 -2.30 -5.38
C CYS A 32 -1.10 -1.70 -6.74
N VAL A 33 -2.40 -1.59 -7.02
CA VAL A 33 -2.91 -0.62 -8.01
C VAL A 33 -3.40 0.60 -7.25
N ALA A 34 -2.51 1.58 -7.10
CA ALA A 34 -2.90 2.92 -6.70
C ALA A 34 -3.21 3.72 -7.96
N ILE A 35 -4.48 4.05 -8.19
CA ILE A 35 -4.84 5.10 -9.16
C ILE A 35 -4.96 6.39 -8.37
N ASN A 36 -3.93 7.24 -8.44
CA ASN A 36 -3.99 8.61 -7.99
C ASN A 36 -2.92 9.45 -8.72
N ASP A 37 -3.32 10.17 -9.77
CA ASP A 37 -2.57 11.33 -10.24
C ASP A 37 -2.65 12.41 -9.15
N SER A 38 -1.71 12.37 -8.22
CA SER A 38 -1.69 13.15 -6.97
C SER A 38 -1.42 14.65 -7.13
N ASN A 39 -1.58 15.21 -8.34
CA ASN A 39 -1.55 16.65 -8.57
C ASN A 39 -2.90 17.34 -8.35
N SER A 40 -3.94 16.60 -7.98
CA SER A 40 -5.26 17.20 -7.71
C SER A 40 -5.53 17.23 -6.21
N ALA A 41 -5.39 18.41 -5.62
CA ALA A 41 -5.90 18.78 -4.30
C ALA A 41 -7.45 18.78 -4.27
N GLY A 42 -8.06 17.69 -4.72
CA GLY A 42 -9.50 17.51 -4.87
C GLY A 42 -10.00 16.43 -3.93
N GLN A 43 -11.09 16.73 -3.23
CA GLN A 43 -11.77 15.84 -2.28
C GLN A 43 -12.51 14.73 -3.03
N THR A 44 -11.78 13.82 -3.68
CA THR A 44 -12.34 12.67 -4.40
C THR A 44 -12.18 11.41 -3.56
N ASN A 45 -13.26 10.63 -3.41
CA ASN A 45 -13.21 9.36 -2.68
C ASN A 45 -12.27 8.38 -3.38
N VAL A 46 -11.30 7.84 -2.64
CA VAL A 46 -10.32 6.86 -3.12
C VAL A 46 -10.64 5.49 -2.51
N VAL A 47 -10.58 4.44 -3.33
CA VAL A 47 -10.74 3.05 -2.88
C VAL A 47 -9.43 2.31 -3.15
N ALA A 48 -8.93 1.59 -2.15
CA ALA A 48 -7.75 0.74 -2.26
C ALA A 48 -8.17 -0.74 -2.22
N PHE A 49 -7.60 -1.55 -3.11
CA PHE A 49 -7.78 -3.01 -3.14
C PHE A 49 -6.47 -3.70 -2.78
N ALA A 50 -6.54 -4.70 -1.91
CA ALA A 50 -5.41 -5.55 -1.54
C ALA A 50 -5.80 -7.02 -1.67
N GLY A 51 -4.96 -7.82 -2.34
CA GLY A 51 -5.13 -9.27 -2.47
C GLY A 51 -4.18 -10.00 -1.53
N LEU A 52 -4.71 -10.84 -0.65
CA LEU A 52 -3.92 -11.58 0.34
C LEU A 52 -4.12 -13.08 0.13
N SER A 53 -3.03 -13.85 0.10
CA SER A 53 -3.04 -15.30 -0.21
C SER A 53 -3.34 -16.18 1.01
N SER A 54 -3.54 -15.59 2.19
CA SER A 54 -3.93 -16.29 3.41
C SER A 54 -5.42 -16.07 3.69
N GLN A 55 -6.11 -17.13 4.11
CA GLN A 55 -7.49 -17.05 4.60
C GLN A 55 -7.59 -16.31 5.94
N ASN A 56 -6.49 -16.19 6.67
CA ASN A 56 -6.36 -15.39 7.88
C ASN A 56 -5.10 -14.51 7.78
N PRO A 57 -5.11 -13.49 6.91
CA PRO A 57 -3.91 -12.75 6.59
C PRO A 57 -3.43 -11.85 7.74
N GLY A 58 -4.27 -11.64 8.77
CA GLY A 58 -3.97 -10.75 9.88
C GLY A 58 -3.85 -9.30 9.42
N VAL A 59 -4.10 -8.36 10.33
CA VAL A 59 -3.86 -6.93 10.08
C VAL A 59 -3.25 -6.35 11.33
N ILE A 60 -2.06 -5.77 11.21
CA ILE A 60 -1.40 -5.05 12.29
C ILE A 60 -1.21 -3.61 11.85
N THR A 61 -2.07 -2.72 12.35
CA THR A 61 -1.92 -1.29 12.12
C THR A 61 -0.76 -0.78 13.00
N ILE A 62 0.38 -0.44 12.38
CA ILE A 62 1.62 -0.10 13.10
C ILE A 62 1.38 1.00 14.15
N ALA A 63 0.67 2.06 13.79
CA ALA A 63 0.41 3.16 14.72
C ALA A 63 -0.37 2.70 15.96
N ASN A 64 -1.42 1.89 15.77
CA ASN A 64 -2.19 1.33 16.88
C ASN A 64 -1.37 0.30 17.69
N ALA A 65 -0.55 -0.51 17.01
CA ALA A 65 0.30 -1.50 17.68
C ALA A 65 1.41 -0.86 18.52
N VAL A 66 1.92 0.30 18.11
CA VAL A 66 3.01 1.01 18.80
C VAL A 66 2.49 1.98 19.86
N PHE A 67 1.47 2.77 19.54
CA PHE A 67 0.98 3.85 20.40
C PHE A 67 -0.34 3.54 21.12
N GLY A 68 -1.22 2.72 20.53
CA GLY A 68 -2.54 2.36 21.08
C GLY A 68 -2.62 0.94 21.67
N SER A 69 -1.47 0.33 22.01
CA SER A 69 -1.44 -1.02 22.56
C SER A 69 -2.03 -1.07 23.98
N ASN A 70 -2.59 -2.22 24.36
CA ASN A 70 -3.05 -2.46 25.73
C ASN A 70 -2.40 -3.71 26.33
N PRO A 71 -1.54 -3.59 27.37
CA PRO A 71 -1.12 -2.33 28.01
C PRO A 71 -0.25 -1.44 27.09
N PRO A 72 -0.18 -0.12 27.34
CA PRO A 72 0.68 0.78 26.57
C PRO A 72 2.16 0.40 26.68
N ILE A 73 2.90 0.52 25.58
CA ILE A 73 4.36 0.36 25.58
C ILE A 73 4.97 1.45 26.47
N ASN A 74 6.02 1.10 27.22
CA ASN A 74 6.72 2.06 28.07
C ASN A 74 7.21 3.26 27.24
N PRO A 75 6.83 4.50 27.61
CA PRO A 75 7.14 5.69 26.81
C PRO A 75 8.65 5.96 26.70
N ASP A 76 9.47 5.55 27.68
CA ASP A 76 10.92 5.75 27.61
C ASP A 76 11.58 4.87 26.53
N VAL A 77 10.97 3.71 26.23
CA VAL A 77 11.39 2.84 25.11
C VAL A 77 11.04 3.53 23.79
N LEU A 78 9.84 4.08 23.68
CA LEU A 78 9.40 4.78 22.47
C LEU A 78 10.20 6.06 22.21
N VAL A 79 10.47 6.85 23.25
CA VAL A 79 11.34 8.03 23.20
C VAL A 79 12.71 7.67 22.62
N LYS A 80 13.32 6.58 23.09
CA LYS A 80 14.62 6.14 22.57
C LYS A 80 14.54 5.55 21.17
N ALA A 81 13.54 4.72 20.89
CA ALA A 81 13.39 4.04 19.60
C ALA A 81 13.13 5.02 18.45
N PHE A 82 12.26 6.00 18.70
CA PHE A 82 11.85 6.97 17.68
C PHE A 82 12.58 8.31 17.81
N GLN A 83 13.44 8.48 18.83
CA GLN A 83 14.17 9.73 19.11
C GLN A 83 13.22 10.94 19.23
N LEU A 84 12.07 10.73 19.89
CA LEU A 84 11.04 11.74 20.08
C LEU A 84 11.06 12.29 21.50
N ASP A 85 10.56 13.52 21.67
CA ASP A 85 10.29 14.05 22.99
C ASP A 85 9.19 13.25 23.69
N LYS A 86 9.30 13.13 25.01
CA LYS A 86 8.32 12.40 25.84
C LYS A 86 6.90 12.94 25.66
N ASN A 87 6.75 14.27 25.54
CA ASN A 87 5.47 14.92 25.31
C ASN A 87 4.82 14.50 23.98
N VAL A 88 5.63 14.22 22.95
CA VAL A 88 5.15 13.76 21.65
C VAL A 88 4.68 12.31 21.76
N VAL A 89 5.45 11.46 22.46
CA VAL A 89 5.05 10.06 22.72
C VAL A 89 3.74 10.00 23.51
N ASP A 90 3.63 10.77 24.59
CA ASP A 90 2.43 10.83 25.42
C ASP A 90 1.21 11.37 24.64
N TYR A 91 1.45 12.31 23.70
CA TYR A 91 0.40 12.77 22.80
C TYR A 91 -0.04 11.67 21.84
N LEU A 92 0.91 10.97 21.20
CA LEU A 92 0.62 9.89 20.26
C LEU A 92 -0.12 8.74 20.95
N GLN A 93 0.29 8.33 22.15
CA GLN A 93 -0.40 7.28 22.93
C GLN A 93 -1.81 7.65 23.39
N LYS A 94 -2.23 8.92 23.26
CA LYS A 94 -3.62 9.36 23.51
C LYS A 94 -4.46 9.46 22.25
N GLN A 95 -3.83 9.54 21.07
CA GLN A 95 -4.53 9.62 19.78
C GLN A 95 -4.95 8.25 19.25
N PHE A 96 -4.23 7.20 19.64
CA PHE A 96 -4.46 5.81 19.26
C PHE A 96 -4.94 5.02 20.47
#